data_AF-A0AA39Y729-F1
#
_entry.id   AF-A0AA39Y729-F1
#
_cell.length_a   1.000
_cell.length_b   1.000
_cell.length_c   1.000
_cell.angle_alpha   90.00
_cell.angle_beta   90.00
_cell.angle_gamma   90.00
#
_symmetry.space_group_name_H-M   'P 1'
#
loop_
_entity.id
_entity.type
_entity.pdbx_description
1 polymer ?
#
loop_
_entity_poly.entity_id
_entity_poly.type
_entity_poly.pdbx_seq_one_letter_code
_entity_poly.pdbx_strand_id
1 'polypeptide(L)'
;MRVGDIASTVGLVAFCLSSGTLASPGRGYYRTRGHELDYTKTAEAAIDSMNQFYYDEAQGRWSPEVAWWLSGFALQDILDFMHKTGSRKYIQQARDVINAQKAPLPWWPQGEGNFRADSTDDTGWWALALIRMFDLTDDHTYLNISIQDEQYMYKYWTSECNGGMFQDIKNLSYKNAISNQLYMLLTASLHNRIPDDTEHLAKAIATWEWLEASGMLNSEHLFNDGLAETSDGVCYNNKGPTWTYNQGVILGALTELHQATKNKTYLTAATSIASAVLSSKALSLSSILTEPCEATPEGCNNDQQIFKGIFAKHLSRLSSVLDGAPYREYLEGNARSVLEKDQGEGGLFDVGWAGPFRNGSFEKQASAVGLFVGLI
;
A
#
# COMPACT_ATOMS: atom_id res chain seq x y z
N MET A 1 -29.84 -3.54 -60.32
CA MET A 1 -29.73 -4.96 -60.71
C MET A 1 -29.81 -5.78 -59.43
N ARG A 2 -31.00 -6.32 -59.14
CA ARG A 2 -31.35 -7.76 -59.09
C ARG A 2 -30.56 -8.52 -58.01
N VAL A 3 -31.13 -8.74 -56.83
CA VAL A 3 -32.17 -9.73 -56.46
C VAL A 3 -31.63 -11.16 -56.49
N GLY A 4 -31.71 -11.81 -55.32
CA GLY A 4 -31.56 -13.24 -55.12
C GLY A 4 -32.16 -13.62 -53.77
N ASP A 5 -33.50 -13.74 -53.73
CA ASP A 5 -34.26 -14.33 -52.63
C ASP A 5 -34.08 -15.86 -52.63
N ILE A 6 -33.90 -16.46 -51.44
CA ILE A 6 -34.45 -17.78 -51.12
C ILE A 6 -34.96 -17.73 -49.67
N ALA A 7 -36.28 -17.89 -49.52
CA ALA A 7 -36.96 -18.10 -48.26
C ALA A 7 -37.31 -19.58 -48.08
N SER A 8 -37.08 -20.13 -46.88
CA SER A 8 -37.79 -21.27 -46.23
C SER A 8 -37.11 -21.55 -44.89
N THR A 9 -37.69 -22.03 -43.79
CA THR A 9 -39.04 -22.18 -43.24
C THR A 9 -38.80 -22.55 -41.77
N VAL A 10 -39.46 -21.82 -40.86
CA VAL A 10 -39.94 -22.19 -39.51
C VAL A 10 -39.22 -23.31 -38.74
N GLY A 11 -38.67 -22.93 -37.58
CA GLY A 11 -38.47 -23.80 -36.42
C GLY A 11 -38.67 -23.01 -35.12
N LEU A 12 -39.91 -22.95 -34.64
CA LEU A 12 -40.22 -22.42 -33.31
C LEU A 12 -39.69 -23.43 -32.28
N VAL A 13 -38.62 -23.08 -31.55
CA VAL A 13 -38.23 -23.78 -30.33
C VAL A 13 -38.46 -22.81 -29.18
N ALA A 14 -39.49 -23.11 -28.40
CA ALA A 14 -39.80 -22.45 -27.15
C ALA A 14 -38.66 -22.71 -26.16
N PHE A 15 -37.87 -21.68 -25.86
CA PHE A 15 -36.99 -21.70 -24.69
C PHE A 15 -37.81 -21.29 -23.48
N CYS A 16 -38.10 -22.26 -22.62
CA CYS A 16 -38.59 -22.04 -21.27
C CYS A 16 -37.64 -21.08 -20.55
N LEU A 17 -38.18 -19.91 -20.19
CA LEU A 17 -37.63 -19.05 -19.15
C LEU A 17 -37.68 -19.82 -17.83
N SER A 18 -36.60 -20.52 -17.48
CA SER A 18 -36.36 -20.92 -16.11
C SER A 18 -35.88 -19.69 -15.36
N SER A 19 -36.79 -19.11 -14.59
CA SER A 19 -36.53 -18.09 -13.58
C SER A 19 -35.66 -18.68 -12.47
N GLY A 20 -34.36 -18.82 -12.75
CA GLY A 20 -33.33 -18.96 -11.74
C GLY A 20 -33.15 -17.62 -11.05
N THR A 21 -33.75 -17.47 -9.88
CA THR A 21 -33.41 -16.39 -8.95
C THR A 21 -31.95 -16.56 -8.57
N LEU A 22 -31.06 -15.78 -9.20
CA LEU A 22 -29.73 -15.53 -8.67
C LEU A 22 -29.93 -14.86 -7.31
N ALA A 23 -29.63 -15.58 -6.24
CA ALA A 23 -29.55 -15.01 -4.92
C ALA A 23 -28.51 -13.89 -4.96
N SER A 24 -28.97 -12.66 -4.77
CA SER A 24 -28.12 -11.50 -4.50
C SER A 24 -27.17 -11.85 -3.34
N PRO A 25 -25.87 -11.55 -3.41
CA PRO A 25 -25.00 -11.67 -2.25
C PRO A 25 -25.51 -10.64 -1.24
N GLY A 26 -26.26 -11.13 -0.24
CA GLY A 26 -26.90 -10.31 0.75
C GLY A 26 -25.86 -9.50 1.53
N ARG A 27 -26.26 -8.26 1.90
CA ARG A 27 -25.61 -7.45 2.93
C ARG A 27 -25.51 -8.25 4.23
N GLY A 28 -24.42 -8.99 4.39
CA GLY A 28 -24.15 -9.81 5.55
C GLY A 28 -22.99 -9.23 6.34
N TYR A 29 -23.25 -8.26 7.21
CA TYR A 29 -22.32 -7.99 8.31
C TYR A 29 -22.28 -9.25 9.18
N TYR A 30 -21.14 -9.95 9.19
CA TYR A 30 -20.92 -11.09 10.08
C TYR A 30 -20.72 -10.59 11.51
N ARG A 31 -21.80 -10.15 12.14
CA ARG A 31 -21.84 -9.76 13.56
C ARG A 31 -21.79 -11.03 14.41
N THR A 32 -20.77 -11.17 15.25
CA THR A 32 -20.79 -12.15 16.33
C THR A 32 -21.78 -11.70 17.42
N ARG A 33 -22.24 -12.62 18.27
CA ARG A 33 -23.12 -12.25 19.41
C ARG A 33 -22.32 -11.37 20.37
N GLY A 34 -22.49 -10.06 20.25
CA GLY A 34 -21.84 -9.05 21.07
C GLY A 34 -21.00 -8.06 20.24
N HIS A 35 -21.67 -7.24 19.42
CA HIS A 35 -21.22 -5.92 18.92
C HIS A 35 -19.79 -5.68 18.37
N GLU A 36 -18.93 -6.69 18.17
CA GLU A 36 -17.60 -6.50 17.58
C GLU A 36 -17.55 -7.05 16.14
N LEU A 37 -16.94 -6.29 15.23
CA LEU A 37 -16.73 -6.71 13.84
C LEU A 37 -15.64 -7.79 13.80
N ASP A 38 -15.89 -8.90 13.11
CA ASP A 38 -14.87 -9.92 12.85
C ASP A 38 -13.94 -9.44 11.72
N TYR A 39 -12.89 -8.70 12.09
CA TYR A 39 -11.95 -8.13 11.11
C TYR A 39 -11.20 -9.17 10.30
N THR A 40 -11.05 -10.41 10.80
CA THR A 40 -10.50 -11.51 10.01
C THR A 40 -11.41 -11.83 8.83
N LYS A 41 -12.71 -12.03 9.08
CA LYS A 41 -13.68 -12.28 7.99
C LYS A 41 -13.88 -11.06 7.10
N THR A 42 -13.87 -9.86 7.66
CA THR A 42 -14.00 -8.62 6.87
C THR A 42 -12.83 -8.45 5.90
N ALA A 43 -11.60 -8.64 6.38
CA ALA A 43 -10.41 -8.57 5.52
C ALA A 43 -10.42 -9.68 4.45
N GLU A 44 -10.76 -10.92 4.83
CA GLU A 44 -10.84 -12.04 3.87
C GLU A 44 -11.87 -11.76 2.76
N ALA A 45 -13.05 -11.25 3.11
CA ALA A 45 -14.06 -10.87 2.13
C ALA A 45 -13.60 -9.72 1.23
N ALA A 46 -12.91 -8.71 1.77
CA ALA A 46 -12.38 -7.60 0.99
C ALA A 46 -11.28 -8.06 0.01
N ILE A 47 -10.41 -8.98 0.43
CA ILE A 47 -9.39 -9.62 -0.43
C ILE A 47 -10.06 -10.47 -1.51
N ASP A 48 -11.08 -11.25 -1.17
CA ASP A 48 -11.82 -12.06 -2.14
C ASP A 48 -12.49 -11.19 -3.21
N SER A 49 -13.12 -10.08 -2.82
CA SER A 49 -13.66 -9.09 -3.77
C SER A 49 -12.55 -8.46 -4.62
N MET A 50 -11.42 -8.07 -4.01
CA MET A 50 -10.28 -7.53 -4.76
C MET A 50 -9.79 -8.51 -5.84
N ASN A 51 -9.68 -9.78 -5.48
CA ASN A 51 -9.28 -10.85 -6.40
C ASN A 51 -10.33 -11.11 -7.48
N GLN A 52 -11.60 -11.18 -7.11
CA GLN A 52 -12.68 -11.47 -8.04
C GLN A 52 -12.80 -10.42 -9.14
N PHE A 53 -12.65 -9.14 -8.79
CA PHE A 53 -12.91 -8.04 -9.72
C PHE A 53 -11.66 -7.54 -10.45
N TYR A 54 -10.47 -7.66 -9.85
CA TYR A 54 -9.29 -6.95 -10.35
C TYR A 54 -8.06 -7.84 -10.59
N TYR A 55 -8.02 -9.10 -10.13
CA TYR A 55 -6.86 -9.96 -10.37
C TYR A 55 -6.83 -10.51 -11.79
N ASP A 56 -5.75 -10.21 -12.53
CA ASP A 56 -5.47 -10.82 -13.82
C ASP A 56 -4.50 -11.98 -13.62
N GLU A 57 -5.00 -13.21 -13.75
CA GLU A 57 -4.20 -14.44 -13.57
C GLU A 57 -3.11 -14.59 -14.65
N ALA A 58 -3.36 -14.14 -15.88
CA ALA A 58 -2.41 -14.26 -16.97
C ALA A 58 -1.21 -13.33 -16.79
N GLN A 59 -1.44 -12.14 -16.21
CA GLN A 59 -0.38 -11.21 -15.88
C GLN A 59 0.17 -11.40 -14.46
N GLY A 60 -0.55 -12.05 -13.55
CA GLY A 60 -0.13 -12.21 -12.16
C GLY A 60 -0.05 -10.86 -11.42
N ARG A 61 -1.03 -9.98 -11.64
CA ARG A 61 -1.16 -8.68 -10.96
C ARG A 61 -2.59 -8.16 -11.03
N TRP A 62 -2.91 -7.16 -10.20
CA TRP A 62 -4.24 -6.54 -10.19
C TRP A 62 -4.28 -5.33 -11.09
N SER A 63 -5.39 -5.16 -11.83
CA SER A 63 -5.63 -4.06 -12.78
C SER A 63 -4.39 -3.70 -13.61
N PRO A 64 -3.97 -4.55 -14.56
CA PRO A 64 -2.76 -4.36 -15.34
C PRO A 64 -2.54 -2.99 -15.99
N GLU A 65 -3.61 -2.26 -16.24
CA GLU A 65 -3.61 -0.91 -16.78
C GLU A 65 -3.08 0.16 -15.80
N VAL A 66 -2.95 -0.14 -14.50
CA VAL A 66 -2.51 0.82 -13.47
C VAL A 66 -1.05 0.60 -13.06
N ALA A 67 -0.54 1.50 -12.21
CA ALA A 67 0.85 1.52 -11.80
C ALA A 67 1.28 0.19 -11.14
N TRP A 68 2.47 -0.27 -11.52
CA TRP A 68 2.96 -1.61 -11.20
C TRP A 68 3.18 -1.84 -9.70
N TRP A 69 3.67 -0.83 -8.98
CA TRP A 69 3.91 -0.89 -7.54
C TRP A 69 2.66 -1.14 -6.70
N LEU A 70 1.47 -0.76 -7.18
CA LEU A 70 0.20 -0.95 -6.47
C LEU A 70 -0.07 -2.44 -6.19
N SER A 71 0.34 -3.32 -7.11
CA SER A 71 0.29 -4.77 -6.91
C SER A 71 1.30 -5.27 -5.88
N GLY A 72 2.46 -4.60 -5.73
CA GLY A 72 3.43 -4.90 -4.67
C GLY A 72 2.85 -4.62 -3.28
N PHE A 73 2.15 -3.49 -3.12
CA PHE A 73 1.43 -3.17 -1.89
C PHE A 73 0.30 -4.18 -1.61
N ALA A 74 -0.57 -4.46 -2.59
CA ALA A 74 -1.67 -5.41 -2.43
C ALA A 74 -1.17 -6.83 -2.08
N LEU A 75 -0.08 -7.27 -2.71
CA LEU A 75 0.60 -8.52 -2.37
C LEU A 75 1.06 -8.50 -0.91
N GLN A 76 1.70 -7.42 -0.44
CA GLN A 76 2.13 -7.33 0.94
C GLN A 76 0.95 -7.41 1.93
N ASP A 77 -0.20 -6.82 1.63
CA ASP A 77 -1.38 -6.88 2.49
C ASP A 77 -2.01 -8.29 2.54
N ILE A 78 -2.05 -9.00 1.41
CA ILE A 78 -2.47 -10.42 1.38
C ILE A 78 -1.52 -11.28 2.21
N LEU A 79 -0.22 -11.01 2.14
CA LEU A 79 0.78 -11.72 2.94
C LEU A 79 0.69 -11.34 4.43
N ASP A 80 0.46 -10.06 4.77
CA ASP A 80 0.20 -9.60 6.14
C ASP A 80 -1.04 -10.29 6.72
N PHE A 81 -2.12 -10.43 5.94
CA PHE A 81 -3.32 -11.19 6.33
C PHE A 81 -2.98 -12.64 6.69
N MET A 82 -2.28 -13.36 5.80
CA MET A 82 -1.89 -14.75 6.05
C MET A 82 -0.94 -14.88 7.25
N HIS A 83 -0.11 -13.86 7.51
CA HIS A 83 0.82 -13.87 8.63
C HIS A 83 0.09 -13.67 9.97
N LYS A 84 -0.82 -12.70 10.03
CA LYS A 84 -1.61 -12.38 11.23
C LYS A 84 -2.60 -13.49 11.61
N THR A 85 -3.22 -14.12 10.60
CA THR A 85 -4.30 -15.10 10.82
C THR A 85 -3.83 -16.55 10.86
N GLY A 86 -2.61 -16.83 10.38
CA GLY A 86 -2.14 -18.19 10.11
C GLY A 86 -2.79 -18.84 8.87
N SER A 87 -3.69 -18.15 8.17
CA SER A 87 -4.28 -18.65 6.92
C SER A 87 -3.21 -18.87 5.85
N ARG A 88 -3.47 -19.81 4.94
CA ARG A 88 -2.65 -20.07 3.74
C ARG A 88 -3.48 -20.03 2.46
N LYS A 89 -4.71 -19.50 2.53
CA LYS A 89 -5.68 -19.48 1.42
C LYS A 89 -5.11 -18.91 0.12
N TYR A 90 -4.29 -17.86 0.22
CA TYR A 90 -3.76 -17.12 -0.94
C TYR A 90 -2.30 -17.45 -1.26
N ILE A 91 -1.69 -18.48 -0.63
CA ILE A 91 -0.25 -18.71 -0.78
C ILE A 91 0.15 -19.07 -2.22
N GLN A 92 -0.70 -19.79 -2.95
CA GLN A 92 -0.44 -20.12 -4.35
C GLN A 92 -0.52 -18.87 -5.22
N GLN A 93 -1.58 -18.06 -5.06
CA GLN A 93 -1.72 -16.77 -5.75
C GLN A 93 -0.50 -15.87 -5.51
N ALA A 94 -0.03 -15.76 -4.26
CA ALA A 94 1.15 -14.97 -3.93
C ALA A 94 2.41 -15.48 -4.67
N ARG A 95 2.60 -16.81 -4.76
CA ARG A 95 3.71 -17.40 -5.54
C ARG A 95 3.57 -17.10 -7.03
N ASP A 96 2.36 -17.15 -7.57
CA ASP A 96 2.11 -16.90 -8.99
C ASP A 96 2.38 -15.43 -9.35
N VAL A 97 1.91 -14.49 -8.52
CA VAL A 97 2.23 -13.06 -8.62
C VAL A 97 3.74 -12.84 -8.61
N ILE A 98 4.45 -13.39 -7.61
CA ILE A 98 5.90 -13.22 -7.50
C ILE A 98 6.62 -13.83 -8.72
N ASN A 99 6.20 -15.00 -9.18
CA ASN A 99 6.81 -15.67 -10.32
C ASN A 99 6.60 -14.91 -11.64
N ALA A 100 5.42 -14.31 -11.84
CA ALA A 100 5.14 -13.50 -13.02
C ALA A 100 5.90 -12.17 -12.97
N GLN A 101 5.88 -11.48 -11.83
CA GLN A 101 6.34 -10.10 -11.70
C GLN A 101 7.86 -9.97 -11.46
N LYS A 102 8.58 -11.06 -11.18
CA LYS A 102 10.05 -11.04 -11.10
C LYS A 102 10.76 -10.92 -12.47
N ALA A 103 10.03 -11.01 -13.58
CA ALA A 103 10.61 -10.85 -14.91
C ALA A 103 11.11 -9.40 -15.12
N PRO A 104 12.10 -9.17 -16.01
CA PRO A 104 12.47 -7.81 -16.43
C PRO A 104 11.25 -7.04 -16.95
N LEU A 105 11.07 -5.81 -16.46
CA LEU A 105 9.95 -4.96 -16.86
C LEU A 105 10.14 -4.53 -18.33
N PRO A 106 9.12 -4.68 -19.20
CA PRO A 106 9.26 -4.31 -20.61
C PRO A 106 9.64 -2.84 -20.85
N TRP A 107 9.23 -1.93 -19.95
CA TRP A 107 9.54 -0.50 -20.01
C TRP A 107 10.85 -0.11 -19.26
N TRP A 108 11.45 -1.07 -18.54
CA TRP A 108 12.70 -0.89 -17.80
C TRP A 108 13.56 -2.16 -17.75
N PRO A 109 14.03 -2.67 -18.90
CA PRO A 109 14.82 -3.90 -18.95
C PRO A 109 16.18 -3.78 -18.23
N GLN A 110 16.69 -2.56 -18.01
CA GLN A 110 17.94 -2.28 -17.31
C GLN A 110 17.89 -2.66 -15.82
N GLY A 111 16.69 -2.85 -15.25
CA GLY A 111 16.53 -3.40 -13.91
C GLY A 111 16.92 -4.88 -13.82
N GLU A 112 17.03 -5.60 -14.94
CA GLU A 112 17.35 -7.04 -15.00
C GLU A 112 16.31 -7.97 -14.32
N GLY A 113 15.12 -7.45 -13.99
CA GLY A 113 14.07 -8.20 -13.29
C GLY A 113 14.22 -8.12 -11.78
N ASN A 114 13.71 -9.15 -11.08
CA ASN A 114 13.63 -9.21 -9.62
C ASN A 114 13.11 -7.90 -9.05
N PHE A 115 11.96 -7.44 -9.55
CA PHE A 115 11.24 -6.30 -8.99
C PHE A 115 11.94 -4.93 -9.04
N ARG A 116 12.95 -4.76 -9.89
CA ARG A 116 13.66 -3.48 -10.05
C ARG A 116 13.04 -2.63 -11.15
N ALA A 117 12.59 -1.45 -10.78
CA ALA A 117 11.91 -0.50 -11.65
C ALA A 117 12.76 0.71 -12.01
N ASP A 118 12.25 1.56 -12.90
CA ASP A 118 12.75 2.90 -13.20
C ASP A 118 12.41 3.93 -12.11
N SER A 119 11.88 3.44 -10.99
CA SER A 119 11.64 4.21 -9.80
C SER A 119 12.06 3.43 -8.55
N THR A 120 12.69 4.12 -7.59
CA THR A 120 13.16 3.44 -6.36
C THR A 120 12.02 3.06 -5.43
N ASP A 121 10.97 3.87 -5.33
CA ASP A 121 9.79 3.53 -4.51
C ASP A 121 9.05 2.31 -5.06
N ASP A 122 8.82 2.20 -6.37
CA ASP A 122 8.25 1.02 -7.01
C ASP A 122 8.99 -0.26 -6.59
N THR A 123 10.32 -0.23 -6.65
CA THR A 123 11.18 -1.35 -6.19
C THR A 123 10.97 -1.64 -4.70
N GLY A 124 10.93 -0.59 -3.87
CA GLY A 124 10.75 -0.71 -2.42
C GLY A 124 9.44 -1.38 -2.00
N TRP A 125 8.33 -1.09 -2.69
CA TRP A 125 7.03 -1.71 -2.41
C TRP A 125 7.06 -3.23 -2.57
N TRP A 126 7.70 -3.72 -3.63
CA TRP A 126 7.84 -5.15 -3.87
C TRP A 126 8.86 -5.81 -2.93
N ALA A 127 9.99 -5.16 -2.66
CA ALA A 127 10.99 -5.67 -1.72
C ALA A 127 10.39 -5.93 -0.33
N LEU A 128 9.49 -5.05 0.12
CA LEU A 128 8.76 -5.21 1.40
C LEU A 128 7.71 -6.33 1.37
N ALA A 129 7.10 -6.60 0.22
CA ALA A 129 6.23 -7.76 0.04
C ALA A 129 7.04 -9.07 0.14
N LEU A 130 8.23 -9.11 -0.46
CA LEU A 130 9.12 -10.27 -0.42
C LEU A 130 9.67 -10.55 0.98
N ILE A 131 9.97 -9.52 1.77
CA ILE A 131 10.29 -9.69 3.20
C ILE A 131 9.14 -10.40 3.92
N ARG A 132 7.89 -9.99 3.67
CA ARG A 132 6.75 -10.65 4.31
C ARG A 132 6.55 -12.09 3.80
N MET A 133 6.84 -12.36 2.53
CA MET A 133 6.82 -13.72 2.00
C MET A 133 7.89 -14.60 2.68
N PHE A 134 9.07 -14.05 2.94
CA PHE A 134 10.08 -14.71 3.78
C PHE A 134 9.54 -14.99 5.20
N ASP A 135 8.99 -13.98 5.90
CA ASP A 135 8.41 -14.16 7.24
C ASP A 135 7.34 -15.27 7.32
N LEU A 136 6.65 -15.53 6.21
CA LEU A 136 5.60 -16.54 6.11
C LEU A 136 6.09 -17.96 5.81
N THR A 137 7.22 -18.07 5.12
CA THR A 137 7.66 -19.32 4.47
C THR A 137 9.03 -19.79 4.92
N ASP A 138 9.83 -18.92 5.53
CA ASP A 138 11.25 -19.14 5.86
C ASP A 138 12.12 -19.42 4.61
N ASP A 139 11.63 -19.08 3.41
CA ASP A 139 12.38 -19.25 2.16
C ASP A 139 13.28 -18.04 1.91
N HIS A 140 14.57 -18.24 2.17
CA HIS A 140 15.62 -17.23 2.03
C HIS A 140 15.75 -16.67 0.61
N THR A 141 15.17 -17.33 -0.41
CA THR A 141 15.15 -16.80 -1.78
C THR A 141 14.47 -15.42 -1.81
N TYR A 142 13.37 -15.24 -1.08
CA TYR A 142 12.64 -13.97 -1.05
C TYR A 142 13.44 -12.88 -0.30
N LEU A 143 14.03 -13.23 0.85
CA LEU A 143 14.90 -12.32 1.60
C LEU A 143 16.11 -11.87 0.77
N ASN A 144 16.75 -12.81 0.05
CA ASN A 144 17.89 -12.51 -0.79
C ASN A 144 17.52 -11.59 -1.98
N ILE A 145 16.32 -11.72 -2.55
CA ILE A 145 15.84 -10.76 -3.56
C ILE A 145 15.69 -9.37 -2.94
N SER A 146 15.06 -9.26 -1.76
CA SER A 146 14.93 -7.96 -1.06
C SER A 146 16.28 -7.30 -0.75
N ILE A 147 17.32 -8.08 -0.41
CA ILE A 147 18.70 -7.56 -0.25
C ILE A 147 19.24 -7.01 -1.57
N GLN A 148 19.01 -7.70 -2.69
CA GLN A 148 19.45 -7.22 -4.00
C GLN A 148 18.69 -5.97 -4.45
N ASP A 149 17.41 -5.87 -4.09
CA ASP A 149 16.56 -4.72 -4.39
C ASP A 149 16.95 -3.51 -3.55
N GLU A 150 17.31 -3.71 -2.28
CA GLU A 150 17.97 -2.70 -1.44
C GLU A 150 19.26 -2.19 -2.10
N GLN A 151 20.13 -3.10 -2.54
CA GLN A 151 21.38 -2.73 -3.23
C GLN A 151 21.11 -1.98 -4.54
N TYR A 152 20.05 -2.32 -5.25
CA TYR A 152 19.63 -1.62 -6.46
C TYR A 152 19.18 -0.19 -6.13
N MET A 153 18.29 -0.03 -5.15
CA MET A 153 17.84 1.28 -4.66
C MET A 153 19.01 2.13 -4.19
N TYR A 154 19.94 1.58 -3.40
CA TYR A 154 21.06 2.32 -2.82
C TYR A 154 22.01 2.93 -3.86
N LYS A 155 22.06 2.40 -5.10
CA LYS A 155 22.81 3.02 -6.21
C LYS A 155 22.37 4.45 -6.51
N TYR A 156 21.15 4.81 -6.11
CA TYR A 156 20.55 6.12 -6.34
C TYR A 156 20.58 7.01 -5.09
N TRP A 157 21.21 6.55 -4.01
CA TRP A 157 21.60 7.40 -2.89
C TRP A 157 22.83 8.22 -3.28
N THR A 158 22.73 9.55 -3.20
CA THR A 158 23.78 10.46 -3.67
C THR A 158 24.05 11.59 -2.68
N SER A 159 25.18 12.29 -2.81
CA SER A 159 25.58 13.37 -1.89
C SER A 159 24.84 14.69 -2.10
N GLU A 160 24.21 14.90 -3.25
CA GLU A 160 23.33 16.04 -3.54
C GLU A 160 22.24 16.13 -2.46
N CYS A 161 21.83 17.33 -2.08
CA CYS A 161 20.92 17.55 -0.94
C CYS A 161 21.43 16.97 0.40
N ASN A 162 22.75 16.89 0.59
CA ASN A 162 23.41 16.27 1.75
C ASN A 162 23.08 14.79 1.96
N GLY A 163 22.65 14.08 0.91
CA GLY A 163 22.20 12.70 1.01
C GLY A 163 20.87 12.44 0.31
N GLY A 164 20.30 11.28 0.58
CA GLY A 164 19.00 10.88 0.07
C GLY A 164 19.06 10.29 -1.33
N MET A 165 17.98 9.58 -1.64
CA MET A 165 17.79 8.81 -2.85
C MET A 165 16.90 9.54 -3.87
N PHE A 166 17.26 9.44 -5.14
CA PHE A 166 16.39 9.83 -6.24
C PHE A 166 15.28 8.80 -6.45
N GLN A 167 14.04 9.29 -6.54
CA GLN A 167 12.89 8.50 -6.92
C GLN A 167 12.93 8.19 -8.42
N ASP A 168 12.95 9.22 -9.25
CA ASP A 168 13.05 9.09 -10.71
C ASP A 168 14.47 8.69 -11.12
N ILE A 169 14.66 7.41 -11.41
CA ILE A 169 15.96 6.84 -11.82
C ILE A 169 16.33 7.30 -13.23
N LYS A 170 15.35 7.53 -14.11
CA LYS A 170 15.60 7.86 -15.52
C LYS A 170 16.25 9.21 -15.67
N ASN A 171 15.73 10.22 -14.98
CA ASN A 171 16.22 11.59 -15.11
C ASN A 171 17.03 12.07 -13.91
N LEU A 172 17.07 11.31 -12.81
CA LEU A 172 17.77 11.67 -11.56
C LEU A 172 17.37 13.08 -11.10
N SER A 173 16.07 13.35 -11.14
CA SER A 173 15.53 14.71 -11.06
C SER A 173 14.80 15.01 -9.76
N TYR A 174 14.39 13.99 -9.01
CA TYR A 174 13.50 14.19 -7.87
C TYR A 174 13.85 13.30 -6.68
N LYS A 175 14.18 13.91 -5.54
CA LYS A 175 14.31 13.25 -4.23
C LYS A 175 13.04 13.49 -3.43
N ASN A 176 12.23 12.44 -3.27
CA ASN A 176 10.94 12.52 -2.59
C ASN A 176 10.96 11.79 -1.24
N ALA A 177 9.95 12.08 -0.42
CA ALA A 177 9.80 11.48 0.89
C ALA A 177 9.60 9.95 0.76
N ILE A 178 8.68 9.51 -0.10
CA ILE A 178 8.30 8.10 -0.16
C ILE A 178 9.47 7.15 -0.47
N SER A 179 10.32 7.46 -1.45
CA SER A 179 11.45 6.59 -1.82
C SER A 179 12.42 6.40 -0.66
N ASN A 180 12.72 7.49 0.04
CA ASN A 180 13.63 7.47 1.19
C ASN A 180 13.01 6.80 2.42
N GLN A 181 11.70 7.00 2.65
CA GLN A 181 10.99 6.34 3.74
C GLN A 181 10.84 4.83 3.51
N LEU A 182 10.57 4.40 2.27
CA LEU A 182 10.55 2.98 1.90
C LEU A 182 11.93 2.34 2.04
N TYR A 183 12.99 3.05 1.63
CA TYR A 183 14.36 2.57 1.80
C TYR A 183 14.73 2.41 3.29
N MET A 184 14.35 3.37 4.14
CA MET A 184 14.51 3.27 5.60
C MET A 184 13.73 2.07 6.16
N LEU A 185 12.47 1.89 5.75
CA LEU A 185 11.65 0.77 6.18
C LEU A 185 12.25 -0.57 5.74
N LEU A 186 12.73 -0.66 4.50
CA LEU A 186 13.35 -1.85 3.94
C LEU A 186 14.61 -2.23 4.70
N THR A 187 15.53 -1.28 4.88
CA THR A 187 16.81 -1.52 5.57
C THR A 187 16.61 -1.89 7.05
N ALA A 188 15.70 -1.22 7.77
CA ALA A 188 15.35 -1.62 9.14
C ALA A 188 14.72 -3.02 9.19
N SER A 189 13.84 -3.34 8.22
CA SER A 189 13.20 -4.65 8.14
C SER A 189 14.20 -5.77 7.85
N LEU A 190 15.16 -5.54 6.94
CA LEU A 190 16.24 -6.47 6.60
C LEU A 190 17.12 -6.75 7.82
N HIS A 191 17.57 -5.69 8.51
CA HIS A 191 18.36 -5.83 9.73
C HIS A 191 17.66 -6.72 10.77
N ASN A 192 16.37 -6.49 11.01
CA ASN A 192 15.58 -7.26 11.98
C ASN A 192 15.45 -8.76 11.64
N ARG A 193 15.85 -9.17 10.43
CA ARG A 193 15.70 -10.54 9.90
C ARG A 193 17.02 -11.21 9.53
N ILE A 194 18.12 -10.47 9.48
CA ILE A 194 19.46 -10.98 9.17
C ILE A 194 20.27 -10.98 10.47
N PRO A 195 20.64 -12.15 11.02
CA PRO A 195 21.46 -12.23 12.23
C PRO A 195 22.77 -11.47 12.08
N ASP A 196 23.15 -10.73 13.13
CA ASP A 196 24.39 -9.95 13.24
C ASP A 196 24.58 -8.89 12.14
N ASP A 197 23.54 -8.54 11.38
CA ASP A 197 23.61 -7.50 10.37
C ASP A 197 23.86 -6.13 11.00
N THR A 198 24.91 -5.44 10.58
CA THR A 198 25.17 -4.04 10.99
C THR A 198 25.05 -3.08 9.82
N GLU A 199 25.07 -3.57 8.59
CA GLU A 199 25.09 -2.74 7.39
C GLU A 199 23.72 -2.11 7.14
N HIS A 200 22.65 -2.90 7.16
CA HIS A 200 21.31 -2.36 6.92
C HIS A 200 20.86 -1.49 8.10
N LEU A 201 21.28 -1.81 9.34
CA LEU A 201 21.05 -0.93 10.49
C LEU A 201 21.69 0.45 10.29
N ALA A 202 22.96 0.49 9.86
CA ALA A 202 23.65 1.76 9.61
C ALA A 202 22.95 2.58 8.52
N LYS A 203 22.51 1.92 7.44
CA LYS A 203 21.73 2.55 6.35
C LYS A 203 20.38 3.09 6.85
N ALA A 204 19.66 2.33 7.69
CA ALA A 204 18.38 2.76 8.25
C ALA A 204 18.53 4.00 9.14
N ILE A 205 19.56 4.01 10.01
CA ILE A 205 19.87 5.16 10.88
C ILE A 205 20.26 6.38 10.03
N ALA A 206 21.16 6.23 9.06
CA ALA A 206 21.57 7.33 8.19
C ALA A 206 20.41 7.90 7.37
N THR A 207 19.49 7.04 6.92
CA THR A 207 18.30 7.48 6.19
C THR A 207 17.36 8.28 7.08
N TRP A 208 17.16 7.86 8.34
CA TRP A 208 16.36 8.60 9.30
C TRP A 208 16.96 9.98 9.62
N GLU A 209 18.26 10.03 9.92
CA GLU A 209 18.97 11.28 10.20
C GLU A 209 18.88 12.26 9.01
N TRP A 210 19.01 11.76 7.78
CA TRP A 210 18.82 12.57 6.58
C TRP A 210 17.36 13.04 6.43
N LEU A 211 16.36 12.18 6.64
CA LEU A 211 14.95 12.55 6.57
C LEU A 211 14.62 13.68 7.56
N GLU A 212 15.11 13.61 8.80
CA GLU A 212 14.96 14.68 9.80
C GLU A 212 15.64 15.98 9.37
N ALA A 213 16.83 15.91 8.78
CA ALA A 213 17.62 17.07 8.37
C ALA A 213 17.21 17.67 7.00
N SER A 214 16.48 16.91 6.17
CA SER A 214 16.11 17.30 4.80
C SER A 214 15.22 18.54 4.72
N GLY A 215 14.50 18.84 5.81
CA GLY A 215 13.47 19.88 5.86
C GLY A 215 12.10 19.44 5.34
N MET A 216 11.93 18.20 4.86
CA MET A 216 10.63 17.69 4.40
C MET A 216 9.62 17.52 5.55
N LEU A 217 10.09 17.15 6.76
CA LEU A 217 9.26 17.17 7.97
C LEU A 217 9.01 18.63 8.37
N ASN A 218 7.79 19.11 8.11
CA ASN A 218 7.45 20.52 8.30
C ASN A 218 7.07 20.85 9.76
N SER A 219 6.75 22.12 10.00
CA SER A 219 6.39 22.63 11.33
C SER A 219 5.09 22.06 11.91
N GLU A 220 4.27 21.38 11.10
CA GLU A 220 3.07 20.67 11.55
C GLU A 220 3.37 19.20 11.90
N HIS A 221 4.64 18.79 11.87
CA HIS A 221 5.08 17.39 12.03
C HIS A 221 4.53 16.45 10.94
N LEU A 222 4.39 16.97 9.71
CA LEU A 222 4.00 16.19 8.53
C LEU A 222 5.11 16.26 7.47
N PHE A 223 5.33 15.16 6.76
CA PHE A 223 6.23 15.13 5.61
C PHE A 223 5.53 15.72 4.39
N ASN A 224 6.11 16.78 3.82
CA ASN A 224 5.82 17.21 2.45
C ASN A 224 6.40 16.22 1.45
N ASP A 225 5.93 16.30 0.20
CA ASP A 225 6.17 15.31 -0.84
C ASP A 225 7.66 15.10 -1.19
N GLY A 226 8.47 16.16 -1.18
CA GLY A 226 9.86 16.04 -1.60
C GLY A 226 10.69 17.31 -1.49
N LEU A 227 11.85 17.25 -2.12
CA LEU A 227 12.76 18.38 -2.26
C LEU A 227 12.64 19.00 -3.65
N ALA A 228 12.80 20.31 -3.70
CA ALA A 228 13.10 21.07 -4.90
C ALA A 228 14.53 21.60 -4.80
N GLU A 229 15.11 21.96 -5.94
CA GLU A 229 16.49 22.42 -6.04
C GLU A 229 16.54 23.80 -6.71
N THR A 230 17.32 24.71 -6.14
CA THR A 230 17.63 25.99 -6.78
C THR A 230 18.63 25.80 -7.93
N SER A 231 18.79 26.81 -8.79
CA SER A 231 19.75 26.73 -9.91
C SER A 231 21.21 26.57 -9.49
N ASP A 232 21.55 26.92 -8.25
CA ASP A 232 22.87 26.76 -7.64
C ASP A 232 23.02 25.49 -6.79
N GLY A 233 22.04 24.58 -6.85
CA GLY A 233 22.13 23.25 -6.25
C GLY A 233 21.72 23.16 -4.78
N VAL A 234 21.03 24.18 -4.26
CA VAL A 234 20.54 24.18 -2.87
C VAL A 234 19.18 23.51 -2.82
N CYS A 235 19.08 22.40 -2.11
CA CYS A 235 17.81 21.70 -1.92
C CYS A 235 17.00 22.32 -0.79
N TYR A 236 15.69 22.39 -0.99
CA TYR A 236 14.73 22.87 -0.01
C TYR A 236 13.42 22.10 -0.12
N ASN A 237 12.64 22.07 0.96
CA ASN A 237 11.32 21.45 0.96
C ASN A 237 10.43 22.08 -0.12
N ASN A 238 9.90 21.25 -1.03
CA ASN A 238 9.06 21.70 -2.14
C ASN A 238 7.67 22.22 -1.71
N LYS A 239 7.31 22.05 -0.43
CA LYS A 239 5.99 22.37 0.15
C LYS A 239 4.83 21.70 -0.57
N GLY A 240 5.10 20.56 -1.21
CA GLY A 240 4.11 19.74 -1.89
C GLY A 240 3.13 19.12 -0.89
N PRO A 241 2.04 18.49 -1.38
CA PRO A 241 1.01 17.94 -0.52
C PRO A 241 1.56 16.96 0.53
N THR A 242 0.95 16.98 1.72
CA THR A 242 1.24 16.04 2.81
C THR A 242 0.35 14.81 2.67
N TRP A 243 0.66 13.92 1.72
CA TRP A 243 -0.10 12.69 1.47
C TRP A 243 -0.08 11.73 2.66
N THR A 244 -1.17 10.98 2.91
CA THR A 244 -1.23 10.11 4.09
C THR A 244 -0.19 8.99 4.05
N TYR A 245 0.13 8.44 2.88
CA TYR A 245 1.11 7.34 2.74
C TYR A 245 2.53 7.74 3.18
N ASN A 246 2.98 8.96 2.90
CA ASN A 246 4.25 9.51 3.38
C ASN A 246 4.27 9.59 4.91
N GLN A 247 3.10 9.80 5.52
CA GLN A 247 2.98 9.81 6.98
C GLN A 247 2.94 8.39 7.52
N GLY A 248 2.36 7.45 6.76
CA GLY A 248 2.22 6.04 7.13
C GLY A 248 3.53 5.28 7.09
N VAL A 249 4.23 5.28 5.95
CA VAL A 249 5.46 4.51 5.75
C VAL A 249 6.50 4.88 6.80
N ILE A 250 6.63 6.18 7.13
CA ILE A 250 7.56 6.61 8.18
C ILE A 250 7.16 6.10 9.59
N LEU A 251 5.87 5.94 9.92
CA LEU A 251 5.48 5.26 11.18
C LEU A 251 5.98 3.82 11.20
N GLY A 252 5.84 3.12 10.07
CA GLY A 252 6.35 1.77 9.89
C GLY A 252 7.86 1.70 10.06
N ALA A 253 8.59 2.58 9.36
CA ALA A 253 10.05 2.61 9.35
C ALA A 253 10.59 2.88 10.76
N LEU A 254 10.02 3.87 11.46
CA LEU A 254 10.40 4.21 12.83
C LEU A 254 10.07 3.08 13.83
N THR A 255 8.98 2.34 13.58
CA THR A 255 8.62 1.17 14.39
C THR A 255 9.63 0.02 14.20
N GLU A 256 10.01 -0.31 12.96
CA GLU A 256 11.05 -1.31 12.68
C GLU A 256 12.42 -0.86 13.22
N LEU A 257 12.77 0.42 13.10
CA LEU A 257 14.03 0.96 13.63
C LEU A 257 14.06 0.98 15.17
N HIS A 258 12.91 1.22 15.82
CA HIS A 258 12.77 1.00 17.26
C HIS A 258 13.01 -0.47 17.62
N GLN A 259 12.44 -1.40 16.86
CA GLN A 259 12.66 -2.83 17.11
C GLN A 259 14.15 -3.20 16.99
N ALA A 260 14.85 -2.64 16.00
CA ALA A 260 16.27 -2.86 15.76
C ALA A 260 17.16 -2.34 16.90
N THR A 261 16.88 -1.14 17.40
CA THR A 261 17.78 -0.40 18.30
C THR A 261 17.34 -0.39 19.77
N LYS A 262 16.06 -0.68 20.02
CA LYS A 262 15.33 -0.43 21.28
C LYS A 262 15.27 1.05 21.70
N ASN A 263 15.67 1.97 20.84
CA ASN A 263 15.62 3.40 21.14
C ASN A 263 14.19 3.94 21.04
N LYS A 264 13.65 4.44 22.15
CA LYS A 264 12.26 4.92 22.23
C LYS A 264 12.03 6.25 21.51
N THR A 265 13.08 7.01 21.19
CA THR A 265 12.92 8.30 20.48
C THR A 265 12.26 8.12 19.12
N TYR A 266 12.48 6.98 18.46
CA TYR A 266 11.81 6.66 17.19
C TYR A 266 10.29 6.53 17.35
N LEU A 267 9.83 5.89 18.44
CA LEU A 267 8.38 5.82 18.73
C LEU A 267 7.81 7.19 19.11
N THR A 268 8.59 8.04 19.79
CA THR A 268 8.20 9.43 20.06
C THR A 268 7.99 10.21 18.76
N ALA A 269 8.93 10.13 17.81
CA ALA A 269 8.79 10.77 16.50
C ALA A 269 7.57 10.24 15.73
N ALA A 270 7.37 8.92 15.70
CA ALA A 270 6.23 8.29 15.04
C ALA A 270 4.89 8.73 15.68
N THR A 271 4.84 8.80 17.01
CA THR A 271 3.66 9.26 17.75
C THR A 271 3.32 10.71 17.40
N SER A 272 4.32 11.60 17.31
CA SER A 272 4.11 13.00 16.92
C SER A 272 3.52 13.13 15.51
N ILE A 273 4.03 12.35 14.54
CA ILE A 273 3.52 12.33 13.16
C ILE A 273 2.10 11.77 13.11
N ALA A 274 1.83 10.66 13.80
CA ALA A 274 0.49 10.08 13.88
C ALA A 274 -0.51 11.07 14.50
N SER A 275 -0.15 11.74 15.60
CA SER A 275 -0.97 12.78 16.23
C SER A 275 -1.24 13.96 15.29
N ALA A 276 -0.26 14.37 14.48
CA ALA A 276 -0.44 15.42 13.47
C ALA A 276 -1.46 15.02 12.39
N VAL A 277 -1.38 13.79 11.89
CA VAL A 277 -2.36 13.27 10.91
C VAL A 277 -3.77 13.23 11.50
N LEU A 278 -3.93 12.64 12.69
CA LEU A 278 -5.23 12.47 13.33
C LEU A 278 -5.90 13.82 13.68
N SER A 279 -5.10 14.86 13.93
CA SER A 279 -5.58 16.22 14.24
C SER A 279 -5.76 17.11 13.00
N SER A 280 -5.24 16.68 11.84
CA SER A 280 -5.29 17.46 10.61
C SER A 280 -6.69 17.43 9.99
N LYS A 281 -7.27 18.59 9.71
CA LYS A 281 -8.53 18.68 8.96
C LYS A 281 -8.40 18.29 7.49
N ALA A 282 -7.18 18.32 6.95
CA ALA A 282 -6.89 17.91 5.58
C ALA A 282 -6.75 16.39 5.45
N LEU A 283 -6.25 15.72 6.51
CA LEU A 283 -5.95 14.28 6.48
C LEU A 283 -6.90 13.43 7.33
N SER A 284 -7.65 14.03 8.25
CA SER A 284 -8.57 13.35 9.17
C SER A 284 -9.82 14.23 9.40
N LEU A 285 -10.65 14.33 8.37
CA LEU A 285 -11.87 15.14 8.42
C LEU A 285 -12.97 14.41 9.20
N SER A 286 -13.45 15.04 10.28
CA SER A 286 -14.46 14.45 11.17
C SER A 286 -14.07 13.06 11.71
N SER A 287 -12.78 12.88 12.02
CA SER A 287 -12.17 11.61 12.47
C SER A 287 -12.19 10.48 11.43
N ILE A 288 -12.39 10.80 10.15
CA ILE A 288 -12.25 9.86 9.03
C ILE A 288 -11.03 10.26 8.21
N LEU A 289 -10.14 9.30 7.97
CA LEU A 289 -8.95 9.48 7.18
C LEU A 289 -9.35 9.93 5.76
N THR A 290 -8.70 10.99 5.27
CA THR A 290 -9.06 11.71 4.04
C THR A 290 -7.78 12.04 3.27
N GLU A 291 -7.79 11.93 1.95
CA GLU A 291 -6.72 12.48 1.11
C GLU A 291 -7.01 13.92 0.70
N PRO A 292 -5.98 14.77 0.55
CA PRO A 292 -6.14 16.14 0.03
C PRO A 292 -6.84 16.21 -1.33
N CYS A 293 -6.69 15.18 -2.17
CA CYS A 293 -7.32 15.09 -3.49
C CYS A 293 -8.82 14.79 -3.45
N GLU A 294 -9.38 14.27 -2.35
CA GLU A 294 -10.80 13.88 -2.31
C GLU A 294 -11.75 15.07 -2.46
N ALA A 295 -11.30 16.25 -2.02
CA ALA A 295 -12.06 17.49 -2.08
C ALA A 295 -11.85 18.29 -3.37
N THR A 296 -10.95 17.86 -4.27
CA THR A 296 -10.70 18.57 -5.53
C THR A 296 -11.72 18.17 -6.60
N PRO A 297 -12.00 19.04 -7.58
CA PRO A 297 -12.89 18.69 -8.70
C PRO A 297 -12.41 17.47 -9.51
N GLU A 298 -11.09 17.31 -9.63
CA GLU A 298 -10.46 16.21 -10.36
C GLU A 298 -10.53 14.88 -9.59
N GLY A 299 -10.66 14.95 -8.26
CA GLY A 299 -10.56 13.81 -7.38
C GLY A 299 -9.14 13.23 -7.31
N CYS A 300 -9.04 12.06 -6.69
CA CYS A 300 -7.79 11.34 -6.54
C CYS A 300 -7.45 10.54 -7.80
N ASN A 301 -6.21 10.63 -8.27
CA ASN A 301 -5.70 9.75 -9.31
C ASN A 301 -5.52 8.30 -8.80
N ASN A 302 -5.14 7.39 -9.69
CA ASN A 302 -4.98 5.97 -9.36
C ASN A 302 -4.04 5.73 -8.17
N ASP A 303 -2.84 6.34 -8.17
CA ASP A 303 -1.89 6.19 -7.06
C ASP A 303 -2.47 6.70 -5.73
N GLN A 304 -3.07 7.89 -5.74
CA GLN A 304 -3.58 8.55 -4.53
C GLN A 304 -4.71 7.78 -3.85
N GLN A 305 -5.46 6.96 -4.59
CA GLN A 305 -6.60 6.22 -4.05
C GLN A 305 -6.19 5.13 -3.03
N ILE A 306 -4.95 4.64 -3.07
CA ILE A 306 -4.46 3.59 -2.17
C ILE A 306 -3.85 4.14 -0.86
N PHE A 307 -3.47 5.42 -0.84
CA PHE A 307 -2.60 6.01 0.18
C PHE A 307 -3.11 5.84 1.62
N LYS A 308 -4.43 5.97 1.82
CA LYS A 308 -5.07 5.80 3.12
C LYS A 308 -4.89 4.40 3.72
N GLY A 309 -4.93 3.36 2.90
CA GLY A 309 -4.68 1.98 3.34
C GLY A 309 -3.25 1.78 3.83
N ILE A 310 -2.27 2.37 3.13
CA ILE A 310 -0.86 2.38 3.56
C ILE A 310 -0.74 3.02 4.94
N PHE A 311 -1.34 4.20 5.14
CA PHE A 311 -1.33 4.86 6.44
C PHE A 311 -1.98 4.01 7.53
N ALA A 312 -3.19 3.51 7.30
CA ALA A 312 -3.94 2.74 8.29
C ALA A 312 -3.17 1.49 8.76
N LYS A 313 -2.55 0.77 7.83
CA LYS A 313 -1.70 -0.39 8.12
C LYS A 313 -0.51 -0.04 9.01
N HIS A 314 0.21 1.02 8.69
CA HIS A 314 1.38 1.40 9.48
C HIS A 314 1.02 2.05 10.83
N LEU A 315 -0.11 2.76 10.90
CA LEU A 315 -0.66 3.24 12.17
C LEU A 315 -1.01 2.08 13.10
N SER A 316 -1.57 0.99 12.58
CA SER A 316 -1.80 -0.23 13.35
C SER A 316 -0.50 -0.84 13.88
N ARG A 317 0.53 -0.95 13.02
CA ARG A 317 1.85 -1.46 13.44
C ARG A 317 2.44 -0.64 14.59
N LEU A 318 2.41 0.69 14.48
CA LEU A 318 2.83 1.59 15.57
C LEU A 318 1.97 1.37 16.83
N SER A 319 0.65 1.30 16.67
CA SER A 319 -0.28 1.09 17.78
C SER A 319 0.02 -0.21 18.54
N SER A 320 0.43 -1.28 17.87
CA SER A 320 0.69 -2.58 18.50
C SER A 320 1.92 -2.62 19.41
N VAL A 321 2.85 -1.65 19.26
CA VAL A 321 4.06 -1.55 20.09
C VAL A 321 3.98 -0.45 21.15
N LEU A 322 2.86 0.29 21.19
CA LEU A 322 2.58 1.32 22.19
C LEU A 322 1.64 0.78 23.27
N ASP A 323 1.83 1.27 24.50
CA ASP A 323 0.98 0.90 25.63
C ASP A 323 -0.48 1.27 25.36
N GLY A 324 -1.38 0.28 25.53
CA GLY A 324 -2.83 0.48 25.40
C GLY A 324 -3.35 0.58 23.96
N ALA A 325 -2.53 0.37 22.93
CA ALA A 325 -2.94 0.42 21.53
C ALA A 325 -3.76 1.68 21.16
N PRO A 326 -3.17 2.89 21.34
CA PRO A 326 -3.91 4.16 21.37
C PRO A 326 -4.62 4.54 20.07
N TYR A 327 -4.27 3.91 18.94
CA TYR A 327 -4.86 4.23 17.64
C TYR A 327 -5.93 3.23 17.17
N ARG A 328 -6.20 2.18 17.97
CA ARG A 328 -7.19 1.15 17.59
C ARG A 328 -8.58 1.74 17.39
N GLU A 329 -9.05 2.58 18.30
CA GLU A 329 -10.40 3.17 18.22
C GLU A 329 -10.58 4.03 16.95
N TYR A 330 -9.55 4.78 16.57
CA TYR A 330 -9.56 5.57 15.34
C TYR A 330 -9.67 4.69 14.09
N LEU A 331 -8.90 3.60 14.03
CA LEU A 331 -8.95 2.63 12.92
C LEU A 331 -10.30 1.92 12.86
N GLU A 332 -10.86 1.50 13.99
CA GLU A 332 -12.19 0.89 14.05
C GLU A 332 -13.29 1.87 13.63
N GLY A 333 -13.15 3.16 13.96
CA GLY A 333 -14.05 4.23 13.51
C GLY A 333 -14.05 4.39 11.99
N ASN A 334 -12.87 4.38 11.38
CA ASN A 334 -12.72 4.37 9.92
C ASN A 334 -13.35 3.12 9.31
N ALA A 335 -13.06 1.93 9.85
CA ALA A 335 -13.59 0.67 9.34
C ALA A 335 -15.12 0.61 9.40
N ARG A 336 -15.73 1.10 10.50
CA ARG A 336 -17.19 1.23 10.60
C ARG A 336 -17.74 2.17 9.53
N SER A 337 -17.10 3.31 9.29
CA SER A 337 -17.55 4.27 8.26
C SER A 337 -17.47 3.66 6.85
N VAL A 338 -16.36 2.99 6.52
CA VAL A 338 -16.17 2.30 5.22
C VAL A 338 -17.27 1.29 5.00
N LEU A 339 -17.50 0.43 5.99
CA LEU A 339 -18.52 -0.60 5.94
C LEU A 339 -19.93 -0.01 5.81
N GLU A 340 -20.30 0.94 6.66
CA GLU A 340 -21.67 1.45 6.73
C GLU A 340 -22.05 2.42 5.60
N LYS A 341 -21.09 3.18 5.06
CA LYS A 341 -21.35 4.32 4.17
C LYS A 341 -20.69 4.20 2.81
N ASP A 342 -19.60 3.44 2.71
CA ASP A 342 -18.76 3.39 1.52
C ASP A 342 -18.75 2.01 0.83
N GLN A 343 -19.64 1.11 1.23
CA GLN A 343 -19.74 -0.21 0.62
C GLN A 343 -20.76 -0.25 -0.53
N GLY A 344 -20.26 -0.59 -1.72
CA GLY A 344 -21.05 -0.82 -2.94
C GLY A 344 -21.45 -2.28 -3.16
N GLU A 345 -21.98 -2.56 -4.36
CA GLU A 345 -22.26 -3.93 -4.81
C GLU A 345 -20.96 -4.75 -4.91
N GLY A 346 -21.04 -6.06 -4.66
CA GLY A 346 -19.88 -6.96 -4.72
C GLY A 346 -18.86 -6.77 -3.58
N GLY A 347 -19.18 -5.96 -2.57
CA GLY A 347 -18.24 -5.67 -1.47
C GLY A 347 -17.09 -4.74 -1.88
N LEU A 348 -17.34 -3.89 -2.88
CA LEU A 348 -16.39 -2.88 -3.34
C LEU A 348 -16.46 -1.61 -2.48
N PHE A 349 -15.33 -0.94 -2.33
CA PHE A 349 -15.19 0.31 -1.56
C PHE A 349 -14.72 1.48 -2.45
N ASP A 350 -15.03 2.72 -2.05
CA ASP A 350 -14.55 3.94 -2.73
C ASP A 350 -13.29 4.49 -2.02
N VAL A 351 -12.71 5.55 -2.58
CA VAL A 351 -11.68 6.35 -1.90
C VAL A 351 -12.30 7.13 -0.73
N GLY A 352 -13.57 7.52 -0.83
CA GLY A 352 -14.27 8.36 0.13
C GLY A 352 -14.84 7.58 1.30
N TRP A 353 -14.02 7.18 2.26
CA TRP A 353 -14.41 6.38 3.44
C TRP A 353 -15.53 7.00 4.31
N ALA A 354 -15.81 8.30 4.15
CA ALA A 354 -16.96 8.97 4.78
C ALA A 354 -18.31 8.67 4.08
N GLY A 355 -18.25 8.09 2.88
CA GLY A 355 -19.37 7.82 1.98
C GLY A 355 -19.98 9.07 1.33
N PRO A 356 -21.03 8.89 0.51
CA PRO A 356 -21.53 7.60 0.06
C PRO A 356 -20.61 6.95 -0.98
N PHE A 357 -20.66 5.62 -1.11
CA PHE A 357 -20.02 4.91 -2.22
C PHE A 357 -20.42 5.50 -3.58
N ARG A 358 -19.44 5.75 -4.46
CA ARG A 358 -19.70 6.20 -5.84
C ARG A 358 -19.28 5.17 -6.88
N ASN A 359 -18.07 4.65 -6.78
CA ASN A 359 -17.54 3.58 -7.62
C ASN A 359 -16.36 2.88 -6.94
N GLY A 360 -16.03 1.68 -7.41
CA GLY A 360 -14.87 0.91 -6.96
C GLY A 360 -13.78 0.85 -8.02
N SER A 361 -12.53 0.76 -7.57
CA SER A 361 -11.36 0.42 -8.37
C SER A 361 -10.46 -0.49 -7.53
N PHE A 362 -9.43 -1.06 -8.16
CA PHE A 362 -8.44 -1.88 -7.47
C PHE A 362 -7.79 -1.12 -6.32
N GLU A 363 -7.36 0.12 -6.54
CA GLU A 363 -6.60 0.92 -5.59
C GLU A 363 -7.44 1.27 -4.35
N LYS A 364 -8.71 1.61 -4.57
CA LYS A 364 -9.68 1.88 -3.50
C LYS A 364 -9.95 0.63 -2.67
N GLN A 365 -10.10 -0.51 -3.36
CA GLN A 365 -10.31 -1.79 -2.69
C GLN A 365 -9.08 -2.20 -1.86
N ALA A 366 -7.88 -2.10 -2.43
CA ALA A 366 -6.63 -2.38 -1.74
C ALA A 366 -6.42 -1.44 -0.54
N SER A 367 -6.83 -0.17 -0.65
CA SER A 367 -6.85 0.79 0.46
C SER A 367 -7.68 0.29 1.65
N ALA A 368 -8.89 -0.21 1.38
CA ALA A 368 -9.77 -0.79 2.41
C ALA A 368 -9.22 -2.11 2.96
N VAL A 369 -8.60 -2.96 2.12
CA VAL A 369 -7.90 -4.18 2.56
C VAL A 369 -6.82 -3.84 3.59
N GLY A 370 -5.97 -2.83 3.33
CA GLY A 370 -4.93 -2.40 4.28
C GLY A 370 -5.47 -1.97 5.64
N LEU A 371 -6.61 -1.27 5.65
CA LEU A 371 -7.33 -0.92 6.89
C LEU A 371 -7.81 -2.17 7.65
N PHE A 372 -8.48 -3.10 6.98
CA PHE A 372 -9.05 -4.28 7.64
C PHE A 372 -7.98 -5.27 8.10
N VAL A 373 -6.94 -5.50 7.30
CA VAL A 373 -5.79 -6.33 7.68
C VAL A 373 -5.03 -5.70 8.84
N GLY A 374 -4.97 -4.37 8.90
CA GLY A 374 -4.41 -3.65 10.04
C GLY A 374 -5.16 -3.89 11.36
N LEU A 375 -6.46 -4.18 11.32
CA LEU A 375 -7.29 -4.34 12.53
C LEU A 375 -7.32 -5.77 13.11
N ILE A 376 -6.79 -6.76 12.37
CA ILE A 376 -6.49 -8.11 12.85
C ILE A 376 -5.25 -8.05 13.76
#